data_AF-R5LWG5-F1
#
_entry.id   AF-R5LWG5-F1
#
_cell.length_a   1.000
_cell.length_b   1.000
_cell.length_c   1.000
_cell.angle_alpha   90.00
_cell.angle_beta   90.00
_cell.angle_gamma   90.00
#
_symmetry.space_group_name_H-M   'P 1'
#
loop_
_entity.id
_entity.type
_entity.pdbx_description
1 polymer ?
#
loop_
_entity_poly.entity_id
_entity_poly.type
_entity_poly.pdbx_seq_one_letter_code
_entity_poly.pdbx_strand_id
1 'polypeptide(L)'
;MDIKHNLLPAQKSRKYNLKETIDLYPITTELYNELGRIGIIARIKDIPQLGVIKVKKKLNKSRYDYVMLQLYLHQLIRKNIQQNLKFSYSNYIKNTYNEETNEYEDFGKNIGIINKHFKPSIADVMQTLSIVYNIGHFYNTFTASRAIVLLAAEDITFRNMLLGASCEPRYREAVTMLLEEKNYQRFHLINSLLILEHCNQALPSVIFSKELLYAYINELNLPENSKLKYIFDIFRKVRTLSYMAYDLQIAKTPITIDIANKEALLVLMKEWLSEYNNTISPNHLVNSISKLLDDTVYNENSNAICYYRISRRIISKLKASPSFDTVNYYDDLFLKKESVLNATYSHTRDYVEEQILKLTFSKKDRNLSSGLIDDLESLNNTRVGYYDRHSGEQTIVVSIKSTCSNEQKTLVALKVVRTVISVLRKIDDISASDTRYILCVKFFLFYLFRENPTVIIPTISKEKCVFCTRGKNSRIKEVERLLNDNIGSEDQRHECELLVNVLKEDSMNDTTLTVPASILVYDKNALGKKISEFDGIIIHPLRKKEQVIFLEAKNISHTPSEGKKCLIDKFNKLSILYSEEDIEIRNSDAVMKYSI
;
A
#
# COMPACT_ATOMS: atom_id res chain seq x y z
N MET A 1 43.65 -9.84 8.95
CA MET A 1 43.55 -11.32 8.84
C MET A 1 42.17 -11.62 8.31
N ASP A 2 42.07 -12.13 7.08
CA ASP A 2 40.78 -12.40 6.44
C ASP A 2 40.47 -13.89 6.53
N ILE A 3 39.44 -14.25 7.29
CA ILE A 3 38.95 -15.63 7.36
C ILE A 3 37.90 -15.80 6.26
N LYS A 4 38.29 -16.45 5.17
CA LYS A 4 37.36 -16.92 4.14
C LYS A 4 36.75 -18.24 4.60
N HIS A 5 35.49 -18.21 4.99
CA HIS A 5 34.73 -19.38 5.43
C HIS A 5 33.52 -19.59 4.52
N ASN A 6 33.35 -20.80 4.00
CA ASN A 6 32.13 -21.17 3.29
C ASN A 6 31.03 -21.42 4.31
N LEU A 7 30.16 -20.42 4.52
CA LEU A 7 29.04 -20.48 5.48
C LEU A 7 27.98 -21.54 5.11
N LEU A 8 28.01 -22.10 3.90
CA LEU A 8 27.03 -23.08 3.42
C LEU A 8 27.75 -24.23 2.69
N PRO A 9 28.50 -25.08 3.40
CA PRO A 9 29.28 -26.17 2.80
C PRO A 9 28.40 -27.25 2.14
N ALA A 10 27.13 -27.36 2.55
CA ALA A 10 26.15 -28.25 1.95
C ALA A 10 24.89 -27.47 1.56
N GLN A 11 24.77 -27.08 0.29
CA GLN A 11 23.51 -26.58 -0.26
C GLN A 11 22.74 -27.73 -0.92
N LYS A 12 21.41 -27.78 -0.70
CA LYS A 12 20.53 -28.67 -1.46
C LYS A 12 20.64 -28.33 -2.94
N SER A 13 20.79 -29.35 -3.79
CA SER A 13 20.75 -29.19 -5.24
C SER A 13 19.41 -28.61 -5.67
N ARG A 14 19.41 -27.40 -6.23
CA ARG A 14 18.20 -26.78 -6.79
C ARG A 14 17.98 -27.32 -8.20
N LYS A 15 16.79 -27.83 -8.48
CA LYS A 15 16.41 -28.20 -9.85
C LYS A 15 16.07 -26.94 -10.64
N TYR A 16 16.83 -26.69 -11.70
CA TYR A 16 16.52 -25.67 -12.68
C TYR A 16 15.58 -26.28 -13.74
N ASN A 17 14.58 -25.51 -14.20
CA ASN A 17 13.62 -25.91 -15.24
C ASN A 17 12.67 -27.05 -14.86
N LEU A 18 11.86 -26.84 -13.83
CA LEU A 18 10.75 -27.74 -13.48
C LEU A 18 9.76 -27.87 -14.67
N LYS A 19 9.59 -29.09 -15.19
CA LYS A 19 8.62 -29.42 -16.25
C LYS A 19 7.53 -30.29 -15.65
N GLU A 20 6.30 -29.77 -15.62
CA GLU A 20 5.14 -30.44 -15.05
C GLU A 20 3.99 -30.43 -16.05
N THR A 21 3.15 -31.47 -16.01
CA THR A 21 1.92 -31.54 -16.81
C THR A 21 0.75 -31.03 -15.96
N ILE A 22 -0.01 -30.09 -16.52
CA ILE A 22 -1.20 -29.52 -15.90
C ILE A 22 -2.42 -30.19 -16.52
N ASP A 23 -3.14 -30.96 -15.71
CA ASP A 23 -4.33 -31.67 -16.13
C ASP A 23 -5.55 -30.75 -16.01
N LEU A 24 -6.27 -30.48 -17.10
CA LEU A 24 -7.54 -29.72 -17.07
C LEU A 24 -8.74 -30.66 -17.13
N TYR A 25 -9.78 -30.40 -16.33
CA TYR A 25 -11.04 -31.14 -16.40
C TYR A 25 -11.90 -30.72 -17.60
N PRO A 26 -12.90 -31.52 -18.00
CA PRO A 26 -13.74 -31.22 -19.15
C PRO A 26 -14.35 -29.82 -19.15
N ILE A 27 -14.92 -29.37 -18.02
CA ILE A 27 -15.54 -28.04 -17.89
C ILE A 27 -14.49 -26.94 -18.12
N THR A 28 -13.35 -27.04 -17.46
CA THR A 28 -12.26 -26.06 -17.59
C THR A 28 -11.61 -26.11 -18.97
N THR A 29 -11.52 -27.29 -19.59
CA THR A 29 -10.98 -27.47 -20.95
C THR A 29 -11.86 -26.78 -21.98
N GLU A 30 -13.18 -26.95 -21.88
CA GLU A 30 -14.15 -26.25 -22.72
C GLU A 30 -13.98 -24.73 -22.62
N LEU A 31 -13.91 -24.21 -21.39
CA LEU A 31 -13.68 -22.77 -21.14
C LEU A 31 -12.34 -22.29 -21.71
N TYR A 32 -11.26 -23.02 -21.46
CA TYR A 32 -9.92 -22.66 -21.92
C TYR A 32 -9.86 -22.60 -23.45
N ASN A 33 -10.49 -23.56 -24.13
CA ASN A 33 -10.57 -23.59 -25.59
C ASN A 33 -11.39 -22.41 -26.13
N GLU A 34 -12.52 -22.08 -25.50
CA GLU A 34 -13.33 -20.92 -25.89
C GLU A 34 -12.56 -19.60 -25.72
N LEU A 35 -11.92 -19.40 -24.56
CA LEU A 35 -11.05 -18.25 -24.31
C LEU A 35 -9.86 -18.20 -25.29
N GLY A 36 -9.36 -19.36 -25.71
CA GLY A 36 -8.32 -19.47 -26.74
C GLY A 36 -8.83 -19.04 -28.11
N ARG A 37 -10.03 -19.49 -28.50
CA ARG A 37 -10.69 -19.14 -29.75
C ARG A 37 -10.88 -17.63 -29.91
N ILE A 38 -11.25 -16.93 -28.84
CA ILE A 38 -11.41 -15.46 -28.85
C ILE A 38 -10.10 -14.69 -28.53
N GLY A 39 -8.95 -15.38 -28.46
CA GLY A 39 -7.63 -14.75 -28.31
C GLY A 39 -7.25 -14.31 -26.89
N ILE A 40 -8.07 -14.55 -25.88
CA ILE A 40 -7.82 -14.13 -24.49
C ILE A 40 -6.66 -14.90 -23.86
N ILE A 41 -6.50 -16.19 -24.18
CA ILE A 41 -5.36 -16.97 -23.71
C ILE A 41 -4.03 -16.42 -24.25
N ALA A 42 -4.00 -15.97 -25.51
CA ALA A 42 -2.83 -15.32 -26.08
C ALA A 42 -2.54 -13.99 -25.35
N ARG A 43 -3.58 -13.19 -25.08
CA ARG A 43 -3.47 -11.92 -24.36
C ARG A 43 -2.84 -12.08 -22.97
N ILE A 44 -3.26 -13.05 -22.15
CA ILE A 44 -2.71 -13.20 -20.79
C ILE A 44 -1.26 -13.72 -20.76
N LYS A 45 -0.76 -14.31 -21.85
CA LYS A 45 0.68 -14.65 -22.01
C LYS A 45 1.54 -13.41 -22.20
N ASP A 46 0.99 -12.35 -22.79
CA ASP A 46 1.67 -11.08 -23.02
C ASP A 46 1.62 -10.14 -21.81
N ILE A 47 0.67 -10.34 -20.88
CA ILE A 47 0.49 -9.46 -19.73
C ILE A 47 1.49 -9.81 -18.63
N PRO A 48 2.36 -8.88 -18.21
CA PRO A 48 3.28 -9.11 -17.09
C PRO A 48 2.52 -9.24 -15.78
N GLN A 49 2.91 -10.23 -14.96
CA GLN A 49 2.30 -10.49 -13.64
C GLN A 49 2.35 -9.24 -12.75
N LEU A 50 3.50 -8.58 -12.68
CA LEU A 50 3.72 -7.42 -11.82
C LEU A 50 3.44 -6.07 -12.51
N GLY A 51 2.86 -6.08 -13.71
CA GLY A 51 2.50 -4.87 -14.45
C GLY A 51 3.69 -3.94 -14.66
N VAL A 52 3.59 -2.74 -14.10
CA VAL A 52 4.61 -1.68 -14.21
C VAL A 52 5.89 -1.96 -13.41
N ILE A 53 5.88 -2.87 -12.44
CA ILE A 53 7.07 -3.14 -11.62
C ILE A 53 8.20 -3.68 -12.52
N LYS A 54 9.39 -3.07 -12.42
CA LYS A 54 10.55 -3.48 -13.22
C LYS A 54 11.13 -4.78 -12.71
N VAL A 55 11.13 -5.81 -13.56
CA VAL A 55 11.68 -7.14 -13.27
C VAL A 55 12.82 -7.44 -14.25
N LYS A 56 13.88 -8.11 -13.76
CA LYS A 56 14.94 -8.63 -14.64
C LYS A 56 14.32 -9.61 -15.64
N LYS A 57 14.63 -9.48 -16.94
CA LYS A 57 14.03 -10.29 -18.03
C LYS A 57 13.95 -11.79 -17.73
N LYS A 58 14.99 -12.37 -17.12
CA LYS A 58 15.07 -13.81 -16.76
C LYS A 58 14.09 -14.26 -15.67
N LEU A 59 13.59 -13.33 -14.86
CA LEU A 59 12.63 -13.57 -13.78
C LEU A 59 11.22 -13.09 -14.15
N ASN A 60 11.03 -12.55 -15.35
CA ASN A 60 9.73 -12.04 -15.76
C ASN A 60 8.74 -13.21 -15.86
N LYS A 61 7.53 -12.99 -15.34
CA LYS A 61 6.41 -13.93 -15.37
C LYS A 61 5.20 -13.22 -15.95
N SER A 62 4.49 -13.92 -16.81
CA SER A 62 3.20 -13.50 -17.33
C SER A 62 2.06 -13.86 -16.37
N ARG A 63 0.88 -13.29 -16.60
CA ARG A 63 -0.36 -13.74 -15.94
C ARG A 63 -0.65 -15.20 -16.26
N TYR A 64 -0.32 -15.65 -17.47
CA TYR A 64 -0.42 -17.06 -17.85
C TYR A 64 0.45 -17.98 -16.97
N ASP A 65 1.74 -17.65 -16.76
CA ASP A 65 2.64 -18.43 -15.90
C ASP A 65 2.07 -18.57 -14.49
N TYR A 66 1.48 -17.48 -13.99
CA TYR A 66 0.84 -17.44 -12.69
C TYR A 66 -0.41 -18.33 -12.58
N VAL A 67 -1.25 -18.37 -13.62
CA VAL A 67 -2.39 -19.30 -13.70
C VAL A 67 -1.90 -20.75 -13.71
N MET A 68 -0.86 -21.06 -14.49
CA MET A 68 -0.31 -22.42 -14.54
C MET A 68 0.24 -22.88 -13.18
N LEU A 69 0.89 -21.98 -12.44
CA LEU A 69 1.35 -22.29 -11.08
C LEU A 69 0.16 -22.59 -10.14
N GLN A 70 -0.91 -21.80 -10.17
CA GLN A 70 -2.09 -22.05 -9.33
C GLN A 70 -2.71 -23.42 -9.65
N LEU A 71 -2.88 -23.73 -10.93
CA LEU A 71 -3.41 -25.02 -11.39
C LEU A 71 -2.52 -26.18 -10.93
N TYR A 72 -1.19 -26.01 -11.01
CA TYR A 72 -0.23 -26.99 -10.50
C TYR A 72 -0.38 -27.22 -8.99
N LEU A 73 -0.48 -26.16 -8.20
CA LEU A 73 -0.63 -26.25 -6.75
C LEU A 73 -1.96 -26.93 -6.37
N HIS A 74 -3.06 -26.60 -7.05
CA HIS A 74 -4.33 -27.31 -6.88
C HIS A 74 -4.22 -28.80 -7.23
N GLN A 75 -3.50 -29.15 -8.29
CA GLN A 75 -3.20 -30.54 -8.65
C GLN A 75 -2.39 -31.26 -7.56
N LEU A 76 -1.42 -30.59 -6.94
CA LEU A 76 -0.66 -31.14 -5.81
C LEU A 76 -1.55 -31.37 -4.58
N ILE A 77 -2.40 -30.40 -4.23
CA ILE A 77 -3.32 -30.49 -3.09
C ILE A 77 -4.27 -31.67 -3.28
N ARG A 78 -4.89 -31.78 -4.46
CA ARG A 78 -5.77 -32.90 -4.78
C ARG A 78 -5.06 -34.25 -4.62
N LYS A 79 -3.85 -34.38 -5.20
CA LYS A 79 -3.13 -35.66 -5.22
C LYS A 79 -2.61 -36.08 -3.84
N ASN A 80 -2.28 -35.13 -2.94
CA ASN A 80 -1.50 -35.44 -1.74
C ASN A 80 -2.11 -34.96 -0.41
N ILE A 81 -3.01 -33.98 -0.42
CA ILE A 81 -3.49 -33.29 0.81
C ILE A 81 -5.02 -33.44 0.99
N GLN A 82 -5.77 -33.85 -0.04
CA GLN A 82 -7.24 -33.82 -0.01
C GLN A 82 -7.92 -34.54 1.17
N GLN A 83 -7.26 -35.54 1.77
CA GLN A 83 -7.77 -36.27 2.94
C GLN A 83 -7.69 -35.44 4.24
N ASN A 84 -6.92 -34.36 4.25
CA ASN A 84 -6.78 -33.44 5.38
C ASN A 84 -7.68 -32.20 5.26
N LEU A 85 -8.44 -32.08 4.16
CA LEU A 85 -9.33 -30.95 3.90
C LEU A 85 -10.74 -31.25 4.43
N LYS A 86 -11.51 -30.19 4.79
CA LYS A 86 -12.94 -30.28 5.14
C LYS A 86 -13.74 -30.94 4.03
N PHE A 87 -13.46 -30.56 2.78
CA PHE A 87 -14.08 -31.09 1.60
C PHE A 87 -13.01 -31.54 0.60
N SER A 88 -13.14 -32.78 0.11
CA SER A 88 -12.28 -33.29 -0.96
C SER A 88 -12.54 -32.56 -2.28
N TYR A 89 -11.54 -32.53 -3.17
CA TYR A 89 -11.68 -31.92 -4.49
C TYR A 89 -12.73 -32.61 -5.37
N SER A 90 -13.09 -33.87 -5.05
CA SER A 90 -14.13 -34.64 -5.74
C SER A 90 -15.55 -34.34 -5.24
N ASN A 91 -15.71 -33.56 -4.16
CA ASN A 91 -17.05 -33.17 -3.70
C ASN A 91 -17.73 -32.25 -4.71
N TYR A 92 -19.03 -32.44 -4.90
CA TYR A 92 -19.83 -31.61 -5.80
C TYR A 92 -20.40 -30.37 -5.10
N ILE A 93 -20.54 -29.30 -5.88
CA ILE A 93 -21.30 -28.11 -5.52
C ILE A 93 -22.77 -28.36 -5.82
N LYS A 94 -23.63 -27.95 -4.88
CA LYS A 94 -25.06 -28.10 -4.97
C LYS A 94 -25.71 -26.76 -5.20
N ASN A 95 -26.61 -26.73 -6.18
CA ASN A 95 -27.56 -25.63 -6.37
C ASN A 95 -28.98 -26.14 -6.08
N THR A 96 -29.16 -26.76 -4.93
CA THR A 96 -30.47 -27.22 -4.44
C THR A 96 -31.07 -26.18 -3.53
N TYR A 97 -32.39 -25.99 -3.65
CA TYR A 97 -33.16 -25.18 -2.73
C TYR A 97 -33.26 -25.89 -1.39
N ASN A 98 -32.94 -25.20 -0.30
CA ASN A 98 -33.08 -25.69 1.05
C ASN A 98 -34.36 -25.06 1.65
N GLU A 99 -35.36 -25.90 1.90
CA GLU A 99 -36.68 -25.47 2.41
C GLU A 99 -36.61 -24.89 3.84
N GLU A 100 -35.67 -25.35 4.66
CA GLU A 100 -35.52 -24.89 6.06
C GLU A 100 -34.92 -23.48 6.14
N THR A 101 -33.98 -23.18 5.24
CA THR A 101 -33.28 -21.87 5.20
C THR A 101 -33.89 -20.90 4.18
N ASN A 102 -34.82 -21.37 3.34
CA ASN A 102 -35.45 -20.60 2.26
C ASN A 102 -34.43 -20.01 1.26
N GLU A 103 -33.30 -20.69 1.07
CA GLU A 103 -32.15 -20.26 0.23
C GLU A 103 -31.58 -21.43 -0.59
N TYR A 104 -30.77 -21.15 -1.61
CA TYR A 104 -30.02 -22.18 -2.33
C TYR A 104 -28.70 -22.50 -1.63
N GLU A 105 -28.38 -23.79 -1.40
CA GLU A 105 -27.30 -24.26 -0.51
C GLU A 105 -25.94 -23.56 -0.73
N ASP A 106 -25.34 -23.64 -1.92
CA ASP A 106 -23.99 -23.13 -2.13
C ASP A 106 -23.94 -21.74 -2.77
N PHE A 107 -24.86 -21.42 -3.68
CA PHE A 107 -24.85 -20.14 -4.43
C PHE A 107 -25.78 -19.06 -3.85
N GLY A 108 -26.64 -19.39 -2.88
CA GLY A 108 -27.60 -18.45 -2.28
C GLY A 108 -28.76 -18.02 -3.20
N LYS A 109 -28.70 -18.34 -4.49
CA LYS A 109 -29.74 -18.06 -5.49
C LYS A 109 -29.86 -19.20 -6.49
N ASN A 110 -30.99 -19.26 -7.21
CA ASN A 110 -31.10 -20.17 -8.33
C ASN A 110 -30.16 -19.72 -9.45
N ILE A 111 -29.09 -20.47 -9.68
CA ILE A 111 -28.17 -20.19 -10.79
C ILE A 111 -28.55 -20.94 -12.07
N GLY A 112 -29.68 -21.66 -12.08
CA GLY A 112 -30.25 -22.25 -13.30
C GLY A 112 -29.25 -23.08 -14.10
N ILE A 113 -28.36 -23.81 -13.41
CA ILE A 113 -27.24 -24.51 -14.06
C ILE A 113 -27.77 -25.39 -15.21
N ILE A 114 -27.03 -25.30 -16.31
CA ILE A 114 -27.06 -26.09 -17.54
C ILE A 114 -27.42 -27.55 -17.27
N ASN A 115 -28.67 -27.93 -17.53
CA ASN A 115 -29.19 -29.29 -17.40
C ASN A 115 -29.01 -29.95 -16.00
N LYS A 116 -29.88 -30.90 -15.66
CA LYS A 116 -29.86 -31.57 -14.33
C LYS A 116 -28.60 -32.44 -14.10
N HIS A 117 -27.76 -32.64 -15.13
CA HIS A 117 -26.59 -33.51 -15.10
C HIS A 117 -25.27 -32.75 -14.87
N PHE A 118 -25.25 -31.41 -15.01
CA PHE A 118 -24.06 -30.62 -14.74
C PHE A 118 -23.84 -30.47 -13.23
N LYS A 119 -22.89 -31.26 -12.71
CA LYS A 119 -22.53 -31.31 -11.30
C LYS A 119 -21.05 -30.96 -11.16
N PRO A 120 -20.69 -29.67 -11.04
CA PRO A 120 -19.30 -29.27 -10.95
C PRO A 120 -18.73 -29.72 -9.60
N SER A 121 -17.55 -30.30 -9.64
CA SER A 121 -16.78 -30.65 -8.45
C SER A 121 -16.03 -29.43 -7.90
N ILE A 122 -15.53 -29.51 -6.67
CA ILE A 122 -14.61 -28.49 -6.11
C ILE A 122 -13.40 -28.32 -7.01
N ALA A 123 -12.89 -29.40 -7.62
CA ALA A 123 -11.78 -29.32 -8.55
C ALA A 123 -12.11 -28.48 -9.80
N ASP A 124 -13.31 -28.63 -10.35
CA ASP A 124 -13.80 -27.82 -11.48
C ASP A 124 -13.89 -26.33 -11.08
N VAL A 125 -14.38 -26.04 -9.87
CA VAL A 125 -14.46 -24.68 -9.34
C VAL A 125 -13.06 -24.06 -9.22
N MET A 126 -12.11 -24.75 -8.61
CA MET A 126 -10.74 -24.25 -8.40
C MET A 126 -10.03 -23.96 -9.73
N GLN A 127 -10.14 -24.86 -10.70
CA GLN A 127 -9.50 -24.69 -12.00
C GLN A 127 -10.14 -23.56 -12.81
N THR A 128 -11.47 -23.52 -12.83
CA THR A 128 -12.24 -22.47 -13.50
C THR A 128 -11.89 -21.11 -12.90
N LEU A 129 -11.93 -20.98 -11.58
CA LEU A 129 -11.62 -19.74 -10.87
C LEU A 129 -10.16 -19.30 -11.10
N SER A 130 -9.20 -20.23 -11.12
CA SER A 130 -7.79 -19.94 -11.43
C SER A 130 -7.62 -19.27 -12.79
N ILE A 131 -8.43 -19.65 -13.79
CA ILE A 131 -8.41 -19.01 -15.11
C ILE A 131 -9.15 -17.66 -15.06
N VAL A 132 -10.44 -17.65 -14.71
CA VAL A 132 -11.29 -16.45 -14.87
C VAL A 132 -10.93 -15.31 -13.92
N TYR A 133 -10.28 -15.61 -12.80
CA TYR A 133 -9.73 -14.57 -11.92
C TYR A 133 -8.63 -13.76 -12.61
N ASN A 134 -7.90 -14.31 -13.59
CA ASN A 134 -6.71 -13.67 -14.15
C ASN A 134 -6.89 -13.06 -15.55
N ILE A 135 -7.97 -13.39 -16.27
CA ILE A 135 -8.17 -12.98 -17.67
C ILE A 135 -8.47 -11.49 -17.87
N GLY A 136 -9.07 -10.83 -16.88
CA GLY A 136 -9.51 -9.44 -16.97
C GLY A 136 -8.45 -8.38 -16.61
N HIS A 137 -7.19 -8.76 -16.40
CA HIS A 137 -6.14 -7.78 -16.12
C HIS A 137 -5.80 -6.94 -17.36
N PHE A 138 -5.49 -5.65 -17.15
CA PHE A 138 -4.80 -4.80 -18.14
C PHE A 138 -3.31 -5.13 -18.22
N TYR A 139 -2.62 -4.66 -19.26
CA TYR A 139 -1.16 -4.79 -19.37
C TYR A 139 -0.42 -4.20 -18.14
N ASN A 140 -0.82 -3.00 -17.70
CA ASN A 140 -0.28 -2.34 -16.50
C ASN A 140 -0.97 -2.79 -15.19
N THR A 141 -1.73 -3.89 -15.23
CA THR A 141 -2.41 -4.52 -14.11
C THR A 141 -3.15 -3.52 -13.20
N PHE A 142 -2.80 -3.43 -11.92
CA PHE A 142 -3.47 -2.61 -10.92
C PHE A 142 -3.30 -1.10 -11.16
N THR A 143 -2.23 -0.67 -11.83
CA THR A 143 -2.00 0.75 -12.15
C THR A 143 -3.03 1.27 -13.15
N ALA A 144 -3.38 0.46 -14.16
CA ALA A 144 -4.45 0.80 -15.09
C ALA A 144 -5.83 0.70 -14.42
N SER A 145 -6.08 -0.36 -13.64
CA SER A 145 -7.33 -0.46 -12.86
C SER A 145 -7.55 0.74 -11.93
N ARG A 146 -6.48 1.24 -11.29
CA ARG A 146 -6.55 2.45 -10.46
C ARG A 146 -6.93 3.68 -11.28
N ALA A 147 -6.36 3.83 -12.48
CA ALA A 147 -6.71 4.94 -13.37
C ALA A 147 -8.20 4.94 -13.75
N ILE A 148 -8.78 3.76 -14.01
CA ILE A 148 -10.21 3.60 -14.30
C ILE A 148 -11.08 4.04 -13.13
N VAL A 149 -10.80 3.53 -11.93
CA VAL A 149 -11.58 3.85 -10.73
C VAL A 149 -11.50 5.35 -10.40
N LEU A 150 -10.32 5.96 -10.54
CA LEU A 150 -10.14 7.39 -10.33
C LEU A 150 -10.89 8.22 -11.40
N LEU A 151 -10.76 7.87 -12.68
CA LEU A 151 -11.45 8.60 -13.74
C LEU A 151 -12.98 8.49 -13.61
N ALA A 152 -13.52 7.32 -13.27
CA ALA A 152 -14.95 7.14 -13.05
C ALA A 152 -15.47 7.91 -11.81
N ALA A 153 -14.61 8.26 -10.87
CA ALA A 153 -14.97 9.14 -9.75
C ALA A 153 -14.97 10.63 -10.16
N GLU A 154 -14.16 11.01 -11.15
CA GLU A 154 -13.97 12.39 -11.60
C GLU A 154 -14.85 12.77 -12.81
N ASP A 155 -15.28 11.80 -13.61
CA ASP A 155 -15.96 12.00 -14.90
C ASP A 155 -17.22 11.14 -15.00
N ILE A 156 -18.38 11.79 -14.99
CA ILE A 156 -19.68 11.12 -15.00
C ILE A 156 -19.98 10.42 -16.32
N THR A 157 -19.51 10.96 -17.45
CA THR A 157 -19.70 10.38 -18.78
C THR A 157 -18.91 9.09 -18.89
N PHE A 158 -17.64 9.10 -18.45
CA PHE A 158 -16.82 7.90 -18.37
C PHE A 158 -17.43 6.85 -17.43
N ARG A 159 -17.94 7.26 -16.28
CA ARG A 159 -18.63 6.38 -15.33
C ARG A 159 -19.84 5.70 -15.98
N ASN A 160 -20.65 6.47 -16.71
CA ASN A 160 -21.85 5.95 -17.39
C ASN A 160 -21.48 4.97 -18.52
N MET A 161 -20.44 5.27 -19.31
CA MET A 161 -19.90 4.35 -20.32
C MET A 161 -19.48 3.01 -19.67
N LEU A 162 -18.81 3.05 -18.53
CA LEU A 162 -18.40 1.85 -17.81
C LEU A 162 -19.60 1.05 -17.27
N LEU A 163 -20.60 1.71 -16.69
CA LEU A 163 -21.84 1.09 -16.19
C LEU A 163 -22.73 0.54 -17.31
N GLY A 164 -22.59 1.10 -18.52
CA GLY A 164 -23.26 0.67 -19.74
C GLY A 164 -22.49 -0.36 -20.57
N ALA A 165 -21.31 -0.79 -20.11
CA ALA A 165 -20.48 -1.76 -20.84
C ALA A 165 -21.12 -3.18 -20.91
N SER A 166 -22.11 -3.45 -20.07
CA SER A 166 -22.96 -4.64 -20.12
C SER A 166 -24.43 -4.26 -19.88
N CYS A 167 -25.32 -5.03 -20.48
CA CYS A 167 -26.76 -4.93 -20.26
C CYS A 167 -27.22 -5.67 -18.98
N GLU A 168 -26.35 -6.46 -18.33
CA GLU A 168 -26.72 -7.21 -17.13
C GLU A 168 -26.85 -6.30 -15.90
N PRO A 169 -28.00 -6.30 -15.18
CA PRO A 169 -28.15 -5.50 -13.96
C PRO A 169 -27.11 -5.84 -12.88
N ARG A 170 -26.79 -7.13 -12.71
CA ARG A 170 -25.78 -7.61 -11.75
C ARG A 170 -24.37 -7.09 -12.05
N TYR A 171 -24.04 -6.88 -13.32
CA TYR A 171 -22.79 -6.25 -13.72
C TYR A 171 -22.75 -4.81 -13.22
N ARG A 172 -23.82 -4.05 -13.47
CA ARG A 172 -23.92 -2.65 -13.03
C ARG A 172 -23.81 -2.50 -11.51
N GLU A 173 -24.45 -3.38 -10.76
CA GLU A 173 -24.34 -3.46 -9.29
C GLU A 173 -22.89 -3.72 -8.86
N ALA A 174 -22.24 -4.73 -9.45
CA ALA A 174 -20.85 -5.07 -9.14
C ALA A 174 -19.87 -3.93 -9.45
N VAL A 175 -20.04 -3.24 -10.58
CA VAL A 175 -19.24 -2.07 -10.94
C VAL A 175 -19.47 -0.93 -9.95
N THR A 176 -20.74 -0.63 -9.63
CA THR A 176 -21.11 0.46 -8.72
C THR A 176 -20.47 0.25 -7.35
N MET A 177 -20.62 -0.95 -6.77
CA MET A 177 -20.01 -1.32 -5.51
C MET A 177 -18.48 -1.12 -5.52
N LEU A 178 -17.78 -1.60 -6.56
CA LEU A 178 -16.32 -1.45 -6.64
C LEU A 178 -15.88 0.01 -6.79
N LEU A 179 -16.64 0.84 -7.49
CA LEU A 179 -16.35 2.27 -7.63
C LEU A 179 -16.56 3.01 -6.30
N GLU A 180 -17.64 2.71 -5.58
CA GLU A 180 -17.95 3.30 -4.27
C GLU A 180 -16.88 2.93 -3.23
N GLU A 181 -16.45 1.67 -3.22
CA GLU A 181 -15.34 1.20 -2.38
C GLU A 181 -13.95 1.69 -2.86
N LYS A 182 -13.88 2.30 -4.05
CA LYS A 182 -12.63 2.63 -4.78
C LYS A 182 -11.70 1.42 -4.92
N ASN A 183 -12.25 0.22 -5.10
CA ASN A 183 -11.54 -1.05 -5.04
C ASN A 183 -10.92 -1.45 -6.38
N TYR A 184 -9.86 -0.74 -6.77
CA TYR A 184 -9.15 -0.99 -8.03
C TYR A 184 -8.46 -2.36 -8.07
N GLN A 185 -8.17 -2.98 -6.92
CA GLN A 185 -7.49 -4.28 -6.85
C GLN A 185 -8.39 -5.40 -7.39
N ARG A 186 -9.71 -5.30 -7.24
CA ARG A 186 -10.69 -6.28 -7.73
C ARG A 186 -11.29 -5.92 -9.09
N PHE A 187 -10.98 -4.75 -9.64
CA PHE A 187 -11.58 -4.26 -10.88
C PHE A 187 -11.36 -5.18 -12.09
N HIS A 188 -10.24 -5.90 -12.14
CA HIS A 188 -10.00 -6.89 -13.20
C HIS A 188 -11.08 -7.99 -13.27
N LEU A 189 -11.80 -8.28 -12.17
CA LEU A 189 -12.91 -9.25 -12.18
C LEU A 189 -14.10 -8.75 -13.01
N ILE A 190 -14.32 -7.43 -13.07
CA ILE A 190 -15.34 -6.82 -13.93
C ILE A 190 -15.00 -7.05 -15.40
N ASN A 191 -13.74 -6.84 -15.77
CA ASN A 191 -13.28 -7.12 -17.13
C ASN A 191 -13.38 -8.62 -17.47
N SER A 192 -13.14 -9.50 -16.50
CA SER A 192 -13.34 -10.94 -16.68
C SER A 192 -14.81 -11.27 -16.97
N LEU A 193 -15.78 -10.61 -16.30
CA LEU A 193 -17.20 -10.77 -16.61
C LEU A 193 -17.51 -10.34 -18.04
N LEU A 194 -17.00 -9.19 -18.50
CA LEU A 194 -17.19 -8.74 -19.88
C LEU A 194 -16.60 -9.73 -20.90
N ILE A 195 -15.40 -10.28 -20.64
CA ILE A 195 -14.82 -11.32 -21.49
C ILE A 195 -15.78 -12.52 -21.59
N LEU A 196 -16.30 -12.97 -20.45
CA LEU A 196 -17.19 -14.12 -20.40
C LEU A 196 -18.53 -13.83 -21.12
N GLU A 197 -19.03 -12.60 -21.13
CA GLU A 197 -20.21 -12.20 -21.93
C GLU A 197 -19.97 -12.28 -23.44
N HIS A 198 -18.72 -12.03 -23.89
CA HIS A 198 -18.33 -12.12 -25.30
C HIS A 198 -17.95 -13.54 -25.74
N CYS A 199 -17.95 -14.50 -24.81
CA CYS A 199 -17.81 -15.93 -25.14
C CYS A 199 -19.14 -16.50 -25.67
N ASN A 200 -19.10 -17.69 -26.25
CA ASN A 200 -20.30 -18.42 -26.64
C ASN A 200 -21.17 -18.75 -25.41
N GLN A 201 -22.28 -18.02 -25.24
CA GLN A 201 -23.19 -18.18 -24.10
C GLN A 201 -23.95 -19.51 -24.10
N ALA A 202 -23.89 -20.31 -25.17
CA ALA A 202 -24.46 -21.66 -25.17
C ALA A 202 -23.59 -22.68 -24.42
N LEU A 203 -22.33 -22.35 -24.11
CA LEU A 203 -21.41 -23.27 -23.45
C LEU A 203 -21.65 -23.34 -21.94
N PRO A 204 -21.79 -24.55 -21.39
CA PRO A 204 -21.98 -24.75 -19.96
C PRO A 204 -20.86 -24.16 -19.10
N SER A 205 -19.62 -24.32 -19.53
CA SER A 205 -18.47 -23.78 -18.82
C SER A 205 -18.46 -22.24 -18.73
N VAL A 206 -18.98 -21.54 -19.74
CA VAL A 206 -19.07 -20.07 -19.77
C VAL A 206 -20.12 -19.57 -18.78
N ILE A 207 -21.33 -20.12 -18.82
CA ILE A 207 -22.41 -19.77 -17.88
C ILE A 207 -21.96 -20.04 -16.43
N PHE A 208 -21.41 -21.24 -16.18
CA PHE A 208 -20.89 -21.60 -14.85
C PHE A 208 -19.80 -20.64 -14.37
N SER A 209 -18.89 -20.26 -15.26
CA SER A 209 -17.82 -19.30 -14.95
C SER A 209 -18.35 -17.92 -14.54
N LYS A 210 -19.38 -17.41 -15.22
CA LYS A 210 -20.01 -16.13 -14.89
C LYS A 210 -20.65 -16.17 -13.50
N GLU A 211 -21.45 -17.21 -13.21
CA GLU A 211 -22.10 -17.35 -11.91
C GLU A 211 -21.10 -17.54 -10.78
N LEU A 212 -20.03 -18.31 -11.01
CA LEU A 212 -18.95 -18.48 -10.05
C LEU A 212 -18.24 -17.16 -9.76
N LEU A 213 -17.97 -16.35 -10.78
CA LEU A 213 -17.30 -15.07 -10.63
C LEU A 213 -18.19 -14.05 -9.91
N TYR A 214 -19.49 -14.00 -10.20
CA TYR A 214 -20.45 -13.20 -9.44
C TYR A 214 -20.55 -13.64 -7.97
N ALA A 215 -20.56 -14.96 -7.70
CA ALA A 215 -20.53 -15.49 -6.34
C ALA A 215 -19.24 -15.08 -5.60
N TYR A 216 -18.09 -15.09 -6.28
CA TYR A 216 -16.82 -14.65 -5.70
C TYR A 216 -16.79 -13.13 -5.44
N ILE A 217 -17.33 -12.31 -6.35
CA ILE A 217 -17.44 -10.87 -6.17
C ILE A 217 -18.30 -10.56 -4.93
N ASN A 218 -19.44 -11.23 -4.82
CA ASN A 218 -20.45 -11.04 -3.78
C ASN A 218 -20.38 -12.10 -2.66
N GLU A 219 -19.16 -12.56 -2.30
CA GLU A 219 -18.96 -13.65 -1.35
C GLU A 219 -19.65 -13.43 0.01
N LEU A 220 -19.76 -12.18 0.45
CA LEU A 220 -20.44 -11.81 1.70
C LEU A 220 -21.93 -12.17 1.69
N ASN A 221 -22.56 -12.24 0.52
CA ASN A 221 -23.97 -12.55 0.34
C ASN A 221 -24.23 -14.05 0.20
N LEU A 222 -23.19 -14.89 0.23
CA LEU A 222 -23.37 -16.34 0.20
C LEU A 222 -23.88 -16.85 1.56
N PRO A 223 -24.62 -17.97 1.60
CA PRO A 223 -25.05 -18.61 2.83
C PRO A 223 -23.86 -18.91 3.76
N GLU A 224 -24.07 -18.86 5.08
CA GLU A 224 -23.00 -19.10 6.06
C GLU A 224 -22.34 -20.48 5.88
N ASN A 225 -23.14 -21.51 5.60
CA ASN A 225 -22.69 -22.88 5.41
C ASN A 225 -22.32 -23.23 3.96
N SER A 226 -22.26 -22.23 3.06
CA SER A 226 -21.91 -22.44 1.65
C SER A 226 -20.52 -23.06 1.50
N LYS A 227 -20.40 -24.14 0.70
CA LYS A 227 -19.10 -24.71 0.33
C LYS A 227 -18.26 -23.72 -0.47
N LEU A 228 -18.88 -22.78 -1.20
CA LEU A 228 -18.14 -21.78 -1.98
C LEU A 228 -17.29 -20.88 -1.07
N LYS A 229 -17.75 -20.51 0.13
CA LYS A 229 -16.93 -19.74 1.09
C LYS A 229 -15.64 -20.49 1.45
N TYR A 230 -15.76 -21.79 1.72
CA TYR A 230 -14.60 -22.65 1.99
C TYR A 230 -13.66 -22.75 0.78
N ILE A 231 -14.22 -22.94 -0.41
CA ILE A 231 -13.48 -23.05 -1.66
C ILE A 231 -12.72 -21.75 -1.96
N PHE A 232 -13.37 -20.61 -1.75
CA PHE A 232 -12.77 -19.30 -1.96
C PHE A 232 -11.63 -19.03 -0.98
N ASP A 233 -11.70 -19.52 0.27
CA ASP A 233 -10.58 -19.47 1.20
C ASP A 233 -9.36 -20.25 0.70
N ILE A 234 -9.55 -21.52 0.31
CA ILE A 234 -8.44 -22.33 -0.26
C ILE A 234 -7.88 -21.67 -1.51
N PHE A 235 -8.75 -21.21 -2.42
CA PHE A 235 -8.33 -20.51 -3.63
C PHE A 235 -7.46 -19.29 -3.31
N ARG A 236 -7.86 -18.46 -2.34
CA ARG A 236 -7.06 -17.32 -1.88
C ARG A 236 -5.71 -17.74 -1.31
N LYS A 237 -5.65 -18.83 -0.53
CA LYS A 237 -4.39 -19.36 0.01
C LYS A 237 -3.46 -19.85 -1.10
N VAL A 238 -3.97 -20.59 -2.08
CA VAL A 238 -3.18 -21.05 -3.25
C VAL A 238 -2.69 -19.88 -4.10
N ARG A 239 -3.55 -18.89 -4.34
CA ARG A 239 -3.18 -17.64 -5.01
C ARG A 239 -2.05 -16.94 -4.24
N THR A 240 -2.16 -16.85 -2.93
CA THR A 240 -1.12 -16.26 -2.06
C THR A 240 0.21 -16.96 -2.16
N LEU A 241 0.23 -18.28 -2.01
CA LEU A 241 1.45 -19.08 -2.17
C LEU A 241 2.07 -18.92 -3.55
N SER A 242 1.23 -18.85 -4.59
CA SER A 242 1.69 -18.71 -5.98
C SER A 242 2.44 -17.40 -6.19
N TYR A 243 1.90 -16.27 -5.76
CA TYR A 243 2.56 -14.98 -6.03
C TYR A 243 3.79 -14.85 -5.14
N MET A 244 3.73 -15.33 -3.90
CA MET A 244 4.89 -15.33 -3.00
C MET A 244 6.06 -16.09 -3.61
N ALA A 245 5.81 -17.28 -4.15
CA ALA A 245 6.87 -18.13 -4.67
C ALA A 245 7.56 -17.52 -5.90
N TYR A 246 6.85 -16.75 -6.72
CA TYR A 246 7.45 -16.01 -7.83
C TYR A 246 8.09 -14.70 -7.37
N ASP A 247 7.40 -13.90 -6.57
CA ASP A 247 7.79 -12.54 -6.29
C ASP A 247 8.93 -12.47 -5.26
N LEU A 248 9.09 -13.47 -4.39
CA LEU A 248 10.28 -13.62 -3.54
C LEU A 248 11.57 -13.82 -4.34
N GLN A 249 11.49 -14.32 -5.57
CA GLN A 249 12.68 -14.43 -6.43
C GLN A 249 13.15 -13.05 -6.93
N ILE A 250 12.27 -12.05 -6.85
CA ILE A 250 12.49 -10.67 -7.30
C ILE A 250 12.82 -9.77 -6.10
N ALA A 251 12.21 -10.05 -4.95
CA ALA A 251 12.38 -9.31 -3.71
C ALA A 251 13.85 -9.33 -3.22
N LYS A 252 14.29 -8.23 -2.61
CA LYS A 252 15.61 -8.14 -1.97
C LYS A 252 15.55 -8.72 -0.55
N THR A 253 15.12 -9.97 -0.41
CA THR A 253 14.98 -10.67 0.87
C THR A 253 15.77 -11.98 0.86
N PRO A 254 16.20 -12.49 2.03
CA PRO A 254 16.90 -13.78 2.11
C PRO A 254 15.95 -14.99 2.01
N ILE A 255 14.64 -14.76 1.83
CA ILE A 255 13.61 -15.80 1.87
C ILE A 255 13.24 -16.18 0.45
N THR A 256 13.18 -17.48 0.16
CA THR A 256 12.69 -18.01 -1.12
C THR A 256 11.83 -19.23 -0.88
N ILE A 257 10.75 -19.39 -1.66
CA ILE A 257 9.99 -20.64 -1.72
C ILE A 257 10.44 -21.39 -2.97
N ASP A 258 11.11 -22.51 -2.78
CA ASP A 258 11.57 -23.36 -3.88
C ASP A 258 10.43 -24.25 -4.39
N ILE A 259 9.79 -23.82 -5.49
CA ILE A 259 8.68 -24.54 -6.13
C ILE A 259 9.13 -25.93 -6.62
N ALA A 260 10.43 -26.12 -6.91
CA ALA A 260 10.95 -27.41 -7.35
C ALA A 260 11.12 -28.41 -6.20
N ASN A 261 11.13 -27.95 -4.94
CA ASN A 261 11.15 -28.80 -3.76
C ASN A 261 9.71 -29.17 -3.35
N LYS A 262 9.15 -30.15 -4.08
CA LYS A 262 7.78 -30.63 -3.88
C LYS A 262 7.51 -31.10 -2.45
N GLU A 263 8.45 -31.76 -1.80
CA GLU A 263 8.28 -32.25 -0.41
C GLU A 263 8.09 -31.08 0.56
N ALA A 264 8.98 -30.08 0.52
CA ALA A 264 8.87 -28.90 1.39
C ALA A 264 7.58 -28.11 1.13
N LEU A 265 7.20 -27.98 -0.15
CA LEU A 265 5.97 -27.31 -0.56
C LEU A 265 4.73 -28.04 -0.02
N LEU A 266 4.70 -29.37 -0.09
CA LEU A 266 3.61 -30.18 0.45
C LEU A 266 3.51 -30.07 1.98
N VAL A 267 4.63 -30.02 2.70
CA VAL A 267 4.64 -29.78 4.15
C VAL A 267 3.99 -28.44 4.47
N LEU A 268 4.43 -27.35 3.82
CA LEU A 268 3.85 -26.01 4.03
C LEU A 268 2.34 -25.99 3.73
N MET A 269 1.93 -26.55 2.58
CA MET A 269 0.52 -26.57 2.20
C MET A 269 -0.32 -27.44 3.15
N LYS A 270 0.19 -28.58 3.62
CA LYS A 270 -0.52 -29.44 4.56
C LYS A 270 -0.73 -28.74 5.89
N GLU A 271 0.32 -28.11 6.45
CA GLU A 271 0.22 -27.35 7.69
C GLU A 271 -0.76 -26.17 7.58
N TRP A 272 -0.83 -25.55 6.41
CA TRP A 272 -1.64 -24.35 6.22
C TRP A 272 -3.10 -24.62 5.82
N LEU A 273 -3.38 -25.72 5.12
CA LEU A 273 -4.70 -26.05 4.57
C LEU A 273 -5.47 -27.12 5.35
N SER A 274 -4.79 -27.91 6.20
CA SER A 274 -5.43 -28.97 6.98
C SER A 274 -6.40 -28.41 8.01
N GLU A 275 -7.62 -28.96 8.07
CA GLU A 275 -8.60 -28.65 9.13
C GLU A 275 -8.18 -29.23 10.49
N TYR A 276 -7.29 -30.22 10.49
CA TYR A 276 -6.83 -30.91 11.69
C TYR A 276 -5.61 -30.25 12.34
N ASN A 277 -5.05 -29.22 11.70
CA ASN A 277 -3.83 -28.56 12.17
C ASN A 277 -4.15 -27.19 12.76
N ASN A 278 -3.33 -26.76 13.72
CA ASN A 278 -3.34 -25.38 14.17
C ASN A 278 -2.68 -24.48 13.11
N THR A 279 -3.49 -23.74 12.38
CA THR A 279 -3.03 -22.89 11.27
C THR A 279 -2.48 -21.52 11.71
N ILE A 280 -2.44 -21.21 13.01
CA ILE A 280 -1.95 -19.92 13.53
C ILE A 280 -0.52 -19.64 13.06
N SER A 281 0.42 -20.56 13.28
CA SER A 281 1.83 -20.36 12.92
C SER A 281 2.06 -20.23 11.40
N PRO A 282 1.49 -21.10 10.54
CA PRO A 282 1.52 -20.90 9.09
C PRO A 282 0.92 -19.56 8.64
N ASN A 283 -0.20 -19.14 9.22
CA ASN A 283 -0.81 -17.84 8.91
C ASN A 283 0.12 -16.67 9.29
N HIS A 284 0.78 -16.71 10.44
CA HIS A 284 1.76 -15.69 10.83
C HIS A 284 2.96 -15.65 9.87
N LEU A 285 3.48 -16.81 9.46
CA LEU A 285 4.58 -16.88 8.49
C LEU A 285 4.17 -16.25 7.15
N VAL A 286 3.03 -16.65 6.60
CA VAL A 286 2.50 -16.11 5.35
C VAL A 286 2.25 -14.61 5.48
N ASN A 287 1.58 -14.14 6.53
CA ASN A 287 1.33 -12.72 6.72
C ASN A 287 2.62 -11.89 6.81
N SER A 288 3.66 -12.44 7.46
CA SER A 288 4.97 -11.80 7.55
C SER A 288 5.67 -11.71 6.19
N ILE A 289 5.64 -12.79 5.40
CA ILE A 289 6.21 -12.80 4.05
C ILE A 289 5.43 -11.84 3.13
N SER A 290 4.10 -11.83 3.18
CA SER A 290 3.27 -10.90 2.41
C SER A 290 3.63 -9.46 2.75
N LYS A 291 3.80 -9.16 4.04
CA LYS A 291 4.18 -7.82 4.50
C LYS A 291 5.55 -7.40 3.97
N LEU A 292 6.52 -8.32 3.94
CA LEU A 292 7.84 -8.06 3.35
C LEU A 292 7.74 -7.78 1.84
N LEU A 293 6.93 -8.54 1.10
CA LEU A 293 6.72 -8.30 -0.33
C LEU A 293 6.00 -6.97 -0.58
N ASP A 294 4.99 -6.64 0.23
CA ASP A 294 4.32 -5.35 0.20
C ASP A 294 5.33 -4.22 0.38
N ASP A 295 6.21 -4.29 1.38
CA ASP A 295 7.12 -3.18 1.68
C ASP A 295 8.32 -3.11 0.73
N THR A 296 8.76 -4.23 0.14
CA THR A 296 9.99 -4.30 -0.67
C THR A 296 9.78 -4.40 -2.17
N VAL A 297 8.58 -4.79 -2.63
CA VAL A 297 8.25 -5.00 -4.04
C VAL A 297 7.06 -4.15 -4.47
N TYR A 298 5.89 -4.36 -3.86
CA TYR A 298 4.64 -3.79 -4.38
C TYR A 298 4.44 -2.32 -3.99
N ASN A 299 4.73 -1.99 -2.74
CA ASN A 299 4.49 -0.70 -2.11
C ASN A 299 5.77 -0.07 -1.55
N GLU A 300 6.93 -0.38 -2.16
CA GLU A 300 8.15 0.41 -1.94
C GLU A 300 7.77 1.89 -2.14
N ASN A 301 8.03 2.74 -1.14
CA ASN A 301 7.41 4.07 -1.07
C ASN A 301 7.66 4.91 -2.34
N SER A 302 8.87 4.84 -2.91
CA SER A 302 9.22 5.51 -4.16
C SER A 302 8.39 4.97 -5.34
N ASN A 303 8.27 3.65 -5.46
CA ASN A 303 7.44 3.03 -6.49
C ASN A 303 5.96 3.42 -6.38
N ALA A 304 5.40 3.53 -5.18
CA ALA A 304 4.00 3.91 -4.99
C ALA A 304 3.69 5.30 -5.59
N ILE A 305 4.58 6.29 -5.40
CA ILE A 305 4.50 7.60 -6.07
C ILE A 305 4.58 7.44 -7.58
N CYS A 306 5.55 6.66 -8.08
CA CYS A 306 5.75 6.46 -9.51
C CYS A 306 4.50 5.83 -10.17
N TYR A 307 3.93 4.78 -9.58
CA TYR A 307 2.80 4.05 -10.14
C TYR A 307 1.52 4.88 -10.10
N TYR A 308 1.29 5.62 -9.01
CA TYR A 308 0.17 6.55 -8.97
C TYR A 308 0.25 7.63 -10.06
N ARG A 309 1.45 8.19 -10.30
CA ARG A 309 1.64 9.15 -11.40
C ARG A 309 1.44 8.53 -12.77
N ILE A 310 1.76 7.25 -12.96
CA ILE A 310 1.41 6.53 -14.20
C ILE A 310 -0.11 6.45 -14.33
N SER A 311 -0.86 6.13 -13.26
CA SER A 311 -2.32 6.19 -13.28
C SER A 311 -2.84 7.58 -13.67
N ARG A 312 -2.31 8.66 -13.08
CA ARG A 312 -2.70 10.04 -13.46
C ARG A 312 -2.35 10.38 -14.91
N ARG A 313 -1.23 9.89 -15.44
CA ARG A 313 -0.88 10.03 -16.87
C ARG A 313 -1.86 9.30 -17.78
N ILE A 314 -2.29 8.09 -17.41
CA ILE A 314 -3.34 7.35 -18.13
C ILE A 314 -4.62 8.19 -18.18
N ILE A 315 -5.06 8.71 -17.03
CA ILE A 315 -6.25 9.57 -16.92
C ILE A 315 -6.13 10.80 -17.83
N SER A 316 -5.00 11.52 -17.76
CA SER A 316 -4.77 12.70 -18.58
C SER A 316 -4.83 12.41 -20.08
N LYS A 317 -4.27 11.27 -20.52
CA LYS A 317 -4.35 10.84 -21.93
C LYS A 317 -5.77 10.44 -22.35
N LEU A 318 -6.53 9.79 -21.47
CA LEU A 318 -7.92 9.44 -21.72
C LEU A 318 -8.79 10.70 -21.86
N LYS A 319 -8.64 11.68 -20.94
CA LYS A 319 -9.36 12.96 -21.01
C LYS A 319 -9.00 13.82 -22.23
N ALA A 320 -7.84 13.60 -22.84
CA ALA A 320 -7.42 14.28 -24.06
C ALA A 320 -7.97 13.63 -25.35
N SER A 321 -8.60 12.46 -25.25
CA SER A 321 -9.22 11.75 -26.38
C SER A 321 -10.64 12.30 -26.64
N PRO A 322 -11.25 12.06 -27.83
CA PRO A 322 -12.63 12.49 -28.12
C PRO A 322 -13.65 11.92 -27.12
N SER A 323 -14.85 12.53 -27.08
CA SER A 323 -15.90 12.22 -26.09
C SER A 323 -16.11 10.72 -25.89
N PHE A 324 -16.22 10.32 -24.62
CA PHE A 324 -16.49 8.95 -24.20
C PHE A 324 -17.83 8.40 -24.72
N ASP A 325 -18.74 9.26 -25.20
CA ASP A 325 -20.03 8.86 -25.78
C ASP A 325 -19.89 7.97 -27.04
N THR A 326 -18.74 8.02 -27.70
CA THR A 326 -18.47 7.30 -28.96
C THR A 326 -17.51 6.13 -28.81
N VAL A 327 -17.00 5.88 -27.59
CA VAL A 327 -15.95 4.90 -27.31
C VAL A 327 -16.56 3.67 -26.66
N ASN A 328 -16.27 2.47 -27.19
CA ASN A 328 -16.66 1.22 -26.53
C ASN A 328 -15.64 0.85 -25.46
N TYR A 329 -16.09 0.74 -24.20
CA TYR A 329 -15.19 0.39 -23.09
C TYR A 329 -14.47 -0.96 -23.30
N TYR A 330 -15.18 -1.99 -23.74
CA TYR A 330 -14.61 -3.33 -23.88
C TYR A 330 -13.63 -3.40 -25.05
N ASP A 331 -14.05 -3.01 -26.25
CA ASP A 331 -13.27 -3.17 -27.47
C ASP A 331 -12.13 -2.13 -27.55
N ASP A 332 -12.43 -0.85 -27.40
CA ASP A 332 -11.48 0.23 -27.65
C ASP A 332 -10.52 0.47 -26.49
N LEU A 333 -11.00 0.30 -25.25
CA LEU A 333 -10.23 0.62 -24.05
C LEU A 333 -9.62 -0.61 -23.39
N PHE A 334 -10.39 -1.68 -23.16
CA PHE A 334 -9.91 -2.86 -22.43
C PHE A 334 -9.14 -3.86 -23.31
N LEU A 335 -9.70 -4.25 -24.44
CA LEU A 335 -9.17 -5.33 -25.27
C LEU A 335 -8.01 -4.87 -26.16
N LYS A 336 -8.15 -3.69 -26.79
CA LYS A 336 -7.16 -3.13 -27.73
C LYS A 336 -5.79 -2.93 -27.08
N LYS A 337 -4.75 -3.49 -27.70
CA LYS A 337 -3.36 -3.45 -27.19
C LYS A 337 -2.78 -2.03 -27.24
N GLU A 338 -3.17 -1.25 -28.24
CA GLU A 338 -2.75 0.13 -28.46
C GLU A 338 -3.49 1.12 -27.55
N SER A 339 -4.51 0.66 -26.81
CA SER A 339 -5.22 1.48 -25.83
C SER A 339 -4.26 2.09 -24.82
N VAL A 340 -4.58 3.32 -24.41
CA VAL A 340 -3.88 4.04 -23.34
C VAL A 340 -3.76 3.20 -22.06
N LEU A 341 -4.72 2.31 -21.79
CA LEU A 341 -4.73 1.43 -20.61
C LEU A 341 -3.75 0.25 -20.72
N ASN A 342 -3.43 -0.17 -21.96
CA ASN A 342 -2.56 -1.30 -22.25
C ASN A 342 -1.16 -0.89 -22.76
N ALA A 343 -0.93 0.39 -23.03
CA ALA A 343 0.36 0.92 -23.44
C ALA A 343 1.43 0.83 -22.33
N THR A 344 2.71 0.81 -22.70
CA THR A 344 3.82 0.88 -21.75
C THR A 344 4.07 2.31 -21.28
N TYR A 345 4.44 2.48 -20.00
CA TYR A 345 4.72 3.78 -19.41
C TYR A 345 6.14 3.84 -18.83
N SER A 346 6.87 4.90 -19.16
CA SER A 346 8.17 5.20 -18.56
C SER A 346 8.04 5.56 -17.08
N HIS A 347 8.97 5.07 -16.27
CA HIS A 347 9.09 5.44 -14.87
C HIS A 347 9.85 6.75 -14.74
N THR A 348 9.22 7.75 -14.13
CA THR A 348 9.83 9.05 -13.86
C THR A 348 9.94 9.25 -12.36
N ARG A 349 11.17 9.30 -11.86
CA ARG A 349 11.49 9.54 -10.45
C ARG A 349 12.22 10.87 -10.30
N ASP A 350 11.47 11.96 -10.32
CA ASP A 350 11.96 13.34 -10.20
C ASP A 350 11.74 13.90 -8.79
N TYR A 351 11.87 13.05 -7.77
CA TYR A 351 11.66 13.39 -6.36
C TYR A 351 12.72 12.72 -5.48
N VAL A 352 12.87 13.24 -4.27
CA VAL A 352 13.80 12.71 -3.26
C VAL A 352 13.25 11.38 -2.70
N GLU A 353 14.04 10.32 -2.71
CA GLU A 353 13.59 8.97 -2.33
C GLU A 353 13.89 8.64 -0.86
N GLU A 354 14.86 9.34 -0.27
CA GLU A 354 15.43 9.07 1.05
C GLU A 354 14.45 9.36 2.19
N GLN A 355 13.64 10.42 2.06
CA GLN A 355 12.67 10.84 3.08
C GLN A 355 11.30 11.11 2.46
N ILE A 356 10.56 10.02 2.22
CA ILE A 356 9.16 10.06 1.79
C ILE A 356 8.25 10.09 3.03
N LEU A 357 7.36 11.08 3.13
CA LEU A 357 6.33 11.12 4.16
C LEU A 357 5.30 10.02 3.88
N LYS A 358 5.08 9.13 4.85
CA LYS A 358 4.16 7.99 4.74
C LYS A 358 3.07 8.10 5.80
N LEU A 359 1.83 8.31 5.39
CA LEU A 359 0.68 8.51 6.29
C LEU A 359 -0.33 7.40 6.05
N THR A 360 -0.68 6.64 7.09
CA THR A 360 -1.69 5.57 6.99
C THR A 360 -2.97 6.03 7.69
N PHE A 361 -4.10 5.84 7.02
CA PHE A 361 -5.43 6.19 7.49
C PHE A 361 -6.25 4.91 7.60
N SER A 362 -7.05 4.84 8.66
CA SER A 362 -7.95 3.71 8.88
C SER A 362 -9.08 3.71 7.84
N LYS A 363 -9.79 2.58 7.71
CA LYS A 363 -10.94 2.46 6.79
C LYS A 363 -12.02 3.52 7.07
N LYS A 364 -12.25 3.89 8.34
CA LYS A 364 -13.23 4.92 8.72
C LYS A 364 -12.83 6.33 8.26
N ASP A 365 -11.53 6.61 8.12
CA ASP A 365 -11.00 7.92 7.74
C ASP A 365 -10.75 8.05 6.22
N ARG A 366 -11.38 7.19 5.40
CA ARG A 366 -11.14 7.13 3.94
C ARG A 366 -11.53 8.40 3.20
N ASN A 367 -12.57 9.10 3.66
CA ASN A 367 -12.99 10.38 3.08
C ASN A 367 -11.94 11.47 3.32
N LEU A 368 -11.37 11.51 4.53
CA LEU A 368 -10.31 12.46 4.90
C LEU A 368 -9.02 12.21 4.11
N SER A 369 -8.61 10.94 4.00
CA SER A 369 -7.44 10.58 3.20
C SER A 369 -7.62 10.85 1.70
N SER A 370 -8.81 10.61 1.15
CA SER A 370 -9.12 10.98 -0.25
C SER A 370 -8.96 12.48 -0.49
N GLY A 371 -9.57 13.32 0.35
CA GLY A 371 -9.44 14.78 0.21
C GLY A 371 -8.00 15.26 0.41
N LEU A 372 -7.23 14.63 1.32
CA LEU A 372 -5.82 14.95 1.52
C LEU A 372 -4.96 14.65 0.28
N ILE A 373 -5.25 13.58 -0.47
CA ILE A 373 -4.53 13.28 -1.72
C ILE A 373 -4.72 14.43 -2.71
N ASP A 374 -5.95 14.88 -2.92
CA ASP A 374 -6.28 15.96 -3.85
C ASP A 374 -5.62 17.28 -3.43
N ASP A 375 -5.70 17.62 -2.13
CA ASP A 375 -5.06 18.81 -1.56
C ASP A 375 -3.54 18.78 -1.78
N LEU A 376 -2.89 17.63 -1.55
CA LEU A 376 -1.45 17.48 -1.71
C LEU A 376 -1.00 17.49 -3.18
N GLU A 377 -1.82 16.93 -4.10
CA GLU A 377 -1.56 16.97 -5.54
C GLU A 377 -1.65 18.38 -6.11
N SER A 378 -2.49 19.23 -5.53
CA SER A 378 -2.62 20.64 -5.93
C SER A 378 -1.38 21.48 -5.55
N LEU A 379 -0.55 21.00 -4.63
CA LEU A 379 0.64 21.72 -4.19
C LEU A 379 1.75 21.67 -5.25
N ASN A 380 2.25 22.85 -5.63
CA ASN A 380 3.41 22.93 -6.51
C ASN A 380 4.62 22.22 -5.90
N ASN A 381 5.37 21.52 -6.76
CA ASN A 381 6.61 20.80 -6.44
C ASN A 381 6.46 19.58 -5.51
N THR A 382 5.25 19.12 -5.21
CA THR A 382 5.04 17.83 -4.53
C THR A 382 4.96 16.68 -5.54
N ARG A 383 5.23 15.47 -5.05
CA ARG A 383 4.97 14.21 -5.75
C ARG A 383 4.23 13.31 -4.78
N VAL A 384 2.98 13.03 -5.10
CA VAL A 384 2.05 12.26 -4.25
C VAL A 384 1.83 10.89 -4.85
N GLY A 385 1.52 9.92 -4.01
CA GLY A 385 0.98 8.63 -4.39
C GLY A 385 0.17 8.03 -3.26
N TYR A 386 -0.59 6.98 -3.56
CA TYR A 386 -1.23 6.19 -2.53
C TYR A 386 -1.33 4.71 -2.93
N TYR A 387 -1.57 3.88 -1.93
CA TYR A 387 -1.94 2.48 -2.10
C TYR A 387 -2.86 2.03 -0.96
N ASP A 388 -3.75 1.09 -1.27
CA ASP A 388 -4.66 0.49 -0.30
C ASP A 388 -4.07 -0.81 0.24
N ARG A 389 -4.18 -1.01 1.56
CA ARG A 389 -3.76 -2.23 2.25
C ARG A 389 -4.87 -3.26 2.28
N HIS A 390 -4.51 -4.53 2.45
CA HIS A 390 -5.49 -5.62 2.57
C HIS A 390 -6.44 -5.47 3.77
N SER A 391 -6.00 -4.79 4.83
CA SER A 391 -6.82 -4.41 6.01
C SER A 391 -7.88 -3.35 5.72
N GLY A 392 -7.90 -2.76 4.51
CA GLY A 392 -8.79 -1.65 4.13
C GLY A 392 -8.25 -0.27 4.51
N GLU A 393 -7.07 -0.19 5.13
CA GLU A 393 -6.36 1.07 5.37
C GLU A 393 -5.82 1.66 4.08
N GLN A 394 -5.74 2.99 4.01
CA GLN A 394 -5.13 3.71 2.90
C GLN A 394 -3.82 4.37 3.33
N THR A 395 -2.74 4.13 2.60
CA THR A 395 -1.46 4.80 2.83
C THR A 395 -1.18 5.82 1.73
N ILE A 396 -0.97 7.08 2.14
CA ILE A 396 -0.54 8.19 1.29
C ILE A 396 0.98 8.34 1.43
N VAL A 397 1.66 8.55 0.32
CA VAL A 397 3.09 8.84 0.24
C VAL A 397 3.33 10.18 -0.45
N VAL A 398 4.18 11.02 0.14
CA VAL A 398 4.52 12.35 -0.39
C VAL A 398 6.02 12.55 -0.38
N SER A 399 6.54 13.07 -1.49
CA SER A 399 7.90 13.60 -1.59
C SER A 399 7.91 14.96 -2.30
N ILE A 400 9.07 15.60 -2.33
CA ILE A 400 9.30 16.89 -2.98
C ILE A 400 10.14 16.66 -4.23
N LYS A 401 9.87 17.45 -5.28
CA LYS A 401 10.61 17.40 -6.54
C LYS A 401 12.11 17.60 -6.28
N SER A 402 12.93 16.71 -6.83
CA SER A 402 14.37 16.67 -6.55
C SER A 402 15.11 17.89 -7.10
N THR A 403 14.60 18.49 -8.19
CA THR A 403 15.19 19.65 -8.86
C THR A 403 14.95 20.99 -8.16
N CYS A 404 14.20 21.04 -7.06
CA CYS A 404 13.97 22.26 -6.31
C CYS A 404 15.23 22.68 -5.53
N SER A 405 15.42 23.99 -5.33
CA SER A 405 16.45 24.49 -4.40
C SER A 405 16.12 24.07 -2.97
N ASN A 406 17.10 24.13 -2.07
CA ASN A 406 16.90 23.75 -0.66
C ASN A 406 15.85 24.64 0.01
N GLU A 407 15.87 25.94 -0.24
CA GLU A 407 14.94 26.92 0.30
C GLU A 407 13.50 26.61 -0.17
N GLN A 408 13.35 26.33 -1.47
CA GLN A 408 12.07 25.95 -2.05
C GLN A 408 11.56 24.61 -1.49
N LYS A 409 12.45 23.65 -1.23
CA LYS A 409 12.10 22.37 -0.59
C LYS A 409 11.62 22.57 0.83
N THR A 410 12.31 23.37 1.65
CA THR A 410 11.87 23.71 3.02
C THR A 410 10.49 24.36 3.03
N LEU A 411 10.25 25.32 2.13
CA LEU A 411 8.94 25.97 2.00
C LEU A 411 7.84 24.97 1.60
N VAL A 412 8.11 24.09 0.64
CA VAL A 412 7.15 23.07 0.20
C VAL A 412 6.91 22.04 1.32
N ALA A 413 7.94 21.64 2.05
CA ALA A 413 7.82 20.74 3.19
C ALA A 413 6.91 21.33 4.28
N LEU A 414 7.07 22.61 4.59
CA LEU A 414 6.19 23.32 5.52
C LEU A 414 4.73 23.35 5.03
N LYS A 415 4.51 23.58 3.73
CA LYS A 415 3.17 23.54 3.12
C LYS A 415 2.55 22.14 3.22
N VAL A 416 3.33 21.08 2.95
CA VAL A 416 2.87 19.69 3.10
C VAL A 416 2.47 19.42 4.55
N VAL A 417 3.32 19.77 5.53
CA VAL A 417 3.01 19.58 6.96
C VAL A 417 1.76 20.35 7.37
N ARG A 418 1.62 21.60 6.90
CA ARG A 418 0.41 22.41 7.11
C ARG A 418 -0.84 21.71 6.61
N THR A 419 -0.84 21.25 5.36
CA THR A 419 -1.98 20.57 4.73
C THR A 419 -2.31 19.28 5.50
N VAL A 420 -1.31 18.46 5.80
CA VAL A 420 -1.50 17.20 6.52
C VAL A 420 -2.10 17.42 7.91
N ILE A 421 -1.54 18.34 8.70
CA ILE A 421 -2.04 18.63 10.07
C ILE A 421 -3.48 19.14 10.02
N SER A 422 -3.82 19.96 9.03
CA SER A 422 -5.19 20.46 8.88
C SER A 422 -6.21 19.35 8.67
N VAL A 423 -5.82 18.23 8.05
CA VAL A 423 -6.66 17.05 7.84
C VAL A 423 -6.62 16.10 9.04
N LEU A 424 -5.43 15.80 9.58
CA LEU A 424 -5.30 14.90 10.73
C LEU A 424 -6.13 15.37 11.92
N ARG A 425 -6.19 16.69 12.16
CA ARG A 425 -6.98 17.29 13.24
C ARG A 425 -8.49 17.20 13.05
N LYS A 426 -8.98 16.74 11.89
CA LYS A 426 -10.40 16.44 11.64
C LYS A 426 -10.76 14.99 11.99
N ILE A 427 -9.77 14.15 12.32
CA ILE A 427 -10.02 12.77 12.75
C ILE A 427 -10.55 12.82 14.19
N ASP A 428 -11.67 12.14 14.40
CA ASP A 428 -12.29 12.02 15.72
C ASP A 428 -11.34 11.32 16.71
N ASP A 429 -11.24 11.89 17.91
CA ASP A 429 -10.41 11.40 19.02
C ASP A 429 -8.91 11.21 18.69
N ILE A 430 -8.38 11.99 17.73
CA ILE A 430 -6.95 11.95 17.44
C ILE A 430 -6.11 12.38 18.66
N SER A 431 -5.22 11.50 19.11
CA SER A 431 -4.29 11.80 20.20
C SER A 431 -3.35 12.94 19.81
N ALA A 432 -3.02 13.83 20.76
CA ALA A 432 -2.00 14.86 20.57
C ALA A 432 -0.63 14.28 20.19
N SER A 433 -0.35 13.03 20.56
CA SER A 433 0.90 12.32 20.25
C SER A 433 0.73 11.25 19.16
N ASP A 434 -0.26 11.39 18.27
CA ASP A 434 -0.44 10.47 17.14
C ASP A 434 0.86 10.32 16.32
N THR A 435 1.23 9.07 16.01
CA THR A 435 2.49 8.73 15.31
C THR A 435 2.66 9.44 13.97
N ARG A 436 1.57 9.88 13.33
CA ARG A 436 1.65 10.64 12.07
C ARG A 436 2.26 12.02 12.27
N TYR A 437 2.18 12.62 13.46
CA TYR A 437 2.81 13.91 13.73
C TYR A 437 4.33 13.83 13.76
N ILE A 438 4.91 12.79 14.39
CA ILE A 438 6.36 12.59 14.35
C ILE A 438 6.87 12.32 12.92
N LEU A 439 6.08 11.62 12.09
CA LEU A 439 6.42 11.43 10.67
C LEU A 439 6.44 12.76 9.91
N CYS A 440 5.47 13.66 10.17
CA CYS A 440 5.44 15.00 9.59
C CYS A 440 6.65 15.84 10.02
N VAL A 441 6.99 15.81 11.31
CA VAL A 441 8.17 16.53 11.82
C VAL A 441 9.45 16.00 11.18
N LYS A 442 9.67 14.68 11.17
CA LYS A 442 10.86 14.08 10.54
C LYS A 442 10.98 14.46 9.06
N PHE A 443 9.87 14.41 8.32
CA PHE A 443 9.83 14.85 6.93
C PHE A 443 10.24 16.31 6.77
N PHE A 444 9.67 17.21 7.59
CA PHE A 444 9.99 18.63 7.52
C PHE A 444 11.44 18.94 7.91
N LEU A 445 11.92 18.37 9.02
CA LEU A 445 13.28 18.60 9.51
C LEU A 445 14.33 18.13 8.51
N PHE A 446 14.10 17.01 7.81
CA PHE A 446 14.98 16.55 6.75
C PHE A 446 15.21 17.62 5.67
N TYR A 447 14.15 18.31 5.21
CA TYR A 447 14.30 19.39 4.22
C TYR A 447 14.83 20.67 4.83
N LEU A 448 14.40 21.03 6.05
CA LEU A 448 14.93 22.17 6.81
C LEU A 448 16.45 22.09 6.96
N PHE A 449 16.97 20.88 7.17
CA PHE A 449 18.40 20.59 7.32
C PHE A 449 19.06 20.14 6.01
N ARG A 450 18.56 20.58 4.85
CA ARG A 450 19.19 20.40 3.53
C ARG A 450 19.41 18.94 3.13
N GLU A 451 18.42 18.10 3.42
CA GLU A 451 18.38 16.66 3.13
C GLU A 451 19.41 15.84 3.92
N ASN A 452 19.82 16.34 5.08
CA ASN A 452 20.60 15.58 6.04
C ASN A 452 19.68 14.65 6.86
N PRO A 453 20.01 13.35 6.97
CA PRO A 453 19.24 12.40 7.78
C PRO A 453 19.04 12.92 9.21
N THR A 454 17.78 12.89 9.66
CA THR A 454 17.39 13.42 10.96
C THR A 454 16.77 12.32 11.82
N VAL A 455 17.23 12.21 13.07
CA VAL A 455 16.71 11.27 14.05
C VAL A 455 16.20 12.05 15.26
N ILE A 456 15.00 11.74 15.71
CA ILE A 456 14.43 12.28 16.94
C ILE A 456 14.63 11.22 18.01
N ILE A 457 15.42 11.53 19.04
CA ILE A 457 15.73 10.64 20.15
C ILE A 457 14.87 11.03 21.35
N PRO A 458 14.02 10.12 21.86
CA PRO A 458 13.26 10.39 23.08
C PRO A 458 14.19 10.68 24.26
N THR A 459 13.92 11.77 24.98
CA THR A 459 14.63 12.13 26.22
C THR A 459 13.81 11.70 27.43
N ILE A 460 12.72 12.42 27.74
CA ILE A 460 11.87 12.15 28.91
C ILE A 460 10.90 10.99 28.68
N SER A 461 10.29 10.88 27.50
CA SER A 461 9.32 9.82 27.19
C SER A 461 9.66 9.08 25.91
N LYS A 462 9.70 7.74 25.99
CA LYS A 462 9.87 6.84 24.83
C LYS A 462 8.66 6.80 23.91
N GLU A 463 7.48 7.16 24.41
CA GLU A 463 6.21 7.08 23.67
C GLU A 463 5.76 8.43 23.14
N LYS A 464 6.12 9.53 23.82
CA LYS A 464 5.61 10.88 23.54
C LYS A 464 6.75 11.84 23.18
N CYS A 465 7.21 11.79 21.92
CA CYS A 465 8.32 12.62 21.43
C CYS A 465 7.89 13.84 20.60
N VAL A 466 6.65 13.86 20.10
CA VAL A 466 6.08 14.96 19.32
C VAL A 466 4.62 15.14 19.71
N PHE A 467 4.22 16.38 19.94
CA PHE A 467 2.84 16.75 20.24
C PHE A 467 2.29 17.70 19.19
N CYS A 468 1.08 17.46 18.71
CA CYS A 468 0.31 18.44 17.97
C CYS A 468 -0.84 18.94 18.85
N THR A 469 -0.82 20.21 19.22
CA THR A 469 -1.87 20.81 20.05
C THR A 469 -2.42 22.09 19.43
N ARG A 470 -3.67 22.41 19.74
CA ARG A 470 -4.29 23.71 19.52
C ARG A 470 -4.68 24.27 20.88
N GLY A 471 -4.38 25.53 21.14
CA GLY A 471 -4.49 26.05 22.50
C GLY A 471 -3.14 26.38 23.07
N LYS A 472 -2.97 27.60 23.58
CA LYS A 472 -1.86 27.93 24.49
C LYS A 472 -1.88 27.04 25.74
N ASN A 473 -3.05 26.89 26.38
CA ASN A 473 -3.14 26.10 27.61
C ASN A 473 -2.90 24.61 27.34
N SER A 474 -3.39 24.10 26.21
CA SER A 474 -3.21 22.68 25.84
C SER A 474 -1.74 22.35 25.57
N ARG A 475 -1.01 23.20 24.84
CA ARG A 475 0.41 22.95 24.51
C ARG A 475 1.30 22.95 25.76
N ILE A 476 1.05 23.87 26.68
CA ILE A 476 1.80 23.94 27.95
C ILE A 476 1.50 22.70 28.80
N LYS A 477 0.23 22.34 28.96
CA LYS A 477 -0.20 21.18 29.77
C LYS A 477 0.41 19.85 29.28
N GLU A 478 0.52 19.62 27.97
CA GLU A 478 1.10 18.37 27.47
C GLU A 478 2.59 18.24 27.81
N VAL A 479 3.35 19.33 27.74
CA VAL A 479 4.78 19.30 28.08
C VAL A 479 4.98 19.26 29.60
N GLU A 480 4.19 20.02 30.38
CA GLU A 480 4.23 19.95 31.85
C GLU A 480 3.89 18.54 32.38
N ARG A 481 2.98 17.81 31.72
CA ARG A 481 2.70 16.42 32.06
C ARG A 481 3.93 15.52 31.92
N LEU A 482 4.80 15.75 30.94
CA LEU A 482 6.05 14.98 30.82
C LEU A 482 6.98 15.24 32.01
N LEU A 483 7.03 16.47 32.52
CA LEU A 483 7.87 16.84 33.66
C LEU A 483 7.34 16.25 34.98
N ASN A 484 6.02 16.13 35.13
CA ASN A 484 5.38 15.61 36.34
C ASN A 484 5.68 14.13 36.62
N ASP A 485 6.05 13.36 35.59
CA ASP A 485 6.37 11.95 35.75
C ASP A 485 7.74 11.73 36.44
N ASN A 486 8.54 12.80 36.67
CA ASN A 486 9.90 12.76 37.24
C ASN A 486 10.85 11.78 36.52
N ILE A 487 10.64 11.59 35.21
CA ILE A 487 11.47 10.74 34.36
C ILE A 487 12.51 11.63 33.64
N GLY A 488 13.73 11.09 33.44
CA GLY A 488 14.82 11.77 32.73
C GLY A 488 15.90 12.34 33.66
N SER A 489 17.08 12.59 33.11
CA SER A 489 18.18 13.25 33.84
C SER A 489 17.89 14.74 34.08
N GLU A 490 18.64 15.37 34.98
CA GLU A 490 18.56 16.82 35.26
C GLU A 490 18.70 17.68 33.99
N ASP A 491 19.64 17.34 33.11
CA ASP A 491 19.81 18.01 31.80
C ASP A 491 18.54 17.90 30.93
N GLN A 492 18.05 16.68 30.69
CA GLN A 492 16.84 16.42 29.91
C GLN A 492 15.59 17.12 30.46
N ARG A 493 15.50 17.27 31.79
CA ARG A 493 14.40 18.01 32.44
C ARG A 493 14.54 19.51 32.20
N HIS A 494 15.76 20.05 32.34
CA HIS A 494 16.07 21.46 32.01
C HIS A 494 15.72 21.80 30.55
N GLU A 495 16.04 20.91 29.59
CA GLU A 495 15.66 21.06 28.18
C GLU A 495 14.13 21.21 28.00
N CYS A 496 13.35 20.40 28.71
CA CYS A 496 11.88 20.46 28.65
C CYS A 496 11.31 21.66 29.41
N GLU A 497 11.94 22.10 30.50
CA GLU A 497 11.57 23.31 31.23
C GLU A 497 11.78 24.57 30.38
N LEU A 498 12.90 24.67 29.67
CA LEU A 498 13.15 25.73 28.68
C LEU A 498 12.03 25.77 27.64
N LEU A 499 11.63 24.61 27.13
CA LEU A 499 10.55 24.51 26.16
C LEU A 499 9.21 25.00 26.73
N VAL A 500 8.88 24.64 27.97
CA VAL A 500 7.66 25.14 28.66
C VAL A 500 7.71 26.66 28.81
N ASN A 501 8.85 27.24 29.19
CA ASN A 501 9.02 28.68 29.36
C ASN A 501 8.79 29.44 28.04
N VAL A 502 9.36 28.96 26.94
CA VAL A 502 9.13 29.53 25.60
C VAL A 502 7.65 29.45 25.21
N LEU A 503 6.97 28.32 25.50
CA LEU A 503 5.53 28.19 25.22
C LEU A 503 4.64 29.09 26.11
N LYS A 504 5.08 29.42 27.33
CA LYS A 504 4.34 30.31 28.25
C LYS A 504 4.36 31.77 27.79
N GLU A 505 5.43 32.21 27.17
CA GLU A 505 5.58 33.57 26.64
C GLU A 505 4.82 33.77 25.34
N ASP A 506 4.66 32.71 24.55
CA ASP A 506 3.87 32.77 23.33
C ASP A 506 2.39 33.06 23.64
N SER A 507 1.90 34.19 23.13
CA SER A 507 0.51 34.65 23.32
C SER A 507 -0.45 34.11 22.27
N MET A 508 0.06 33.54 21.17
CA MET A 508 -0.75 33.16 20.03
C MET A 508 -1.46 31.83 20.24
N ASN A 509 -2.76 31.79 19.94
CA ASN A 509 -3.62 30.62 20.17
C ASN A 509 -3.80 29.74 18.92
N ASP A 510 -2.70 29.30 18.34
CA ASP A 510 -2.65 28.53 17.09
C ASP A 510 -2.25 27.05 17.28
N THR A 511 -2.15 26.32 16.16
CA THR A 511 -1.70 24.93 16.14
C THR A 511 -0.18 24.87 16.16
N THR A 512 0.36 24.04 17.07
CA THR A 512 1.79 23.91 17.31
C THR A 512 2.19 22.44 17.31
N LEU A 513 3.28 22.13 16.62
CA LEU A 513 4.01 20.88 16.79
C LEU A 513 5.17 21.14 17.76
N THR A 514 5.19 20.43 18.87
CA THR A 514 6.23 20.55 19.89
C THR A 514 7.07 19.29 19.93
N VAL A 515 8.39 19.43 19.91
CA VAL A 515 9.35 18.32 19.94
C VAL A 515 10.21 18.44 21.21
N PRO A 516 9.75 17.90 22.36
CA PRO A 516 10.54 17.84 23.59
C PRO A 516 11.42 16.58 23.57
N ALA A 517 12.35 16.55 22.63
CA ALA A 517 13.22 15.42 22.35
C ALA A 517 14.46 15.91 21.62
N SER A 518 15.58 15.21 21.79
CA SER A 518 16.82 15.52 21.07
C SER A 518 16.64 15.27 19.57
N ILE A 519 17.09 16.22 18.76
CA ILE A 519 17.06 16.14 17.30
C ILE A 519 18.50 16.02 16.78
N LEU A 520 18.91 14.80 16.42
CA LEU A 520 20.21 14.55 15.81
C LEU A 520 20.17 14.72 14.30
N VAL A 521 21.15 15.43 13.76
CA VAL A 521 21.35 15.62 12.31
C VAL A 521 22.67 14.97 11.91
N TYR A 522 22.61 14.08 10.92
CA TYR A 522 23.75 13.33 10.40
C TYR A 522 24.17 13.82 9.01
N ASP A 523 25.45 13.69 8.69
CA ASP A 523 26.00 14.04 7.40
C ASP A 523 25.54 13.05 6.33
N LYS A 524 24.79 13.55 5.34
CA LYS A 524 24.32 12.73 4.21
C LYS A 524 25.46 12.12 3.39
N ASN A 525 26.66 12.71 3.43
CA ASN A 525 27.83 12.25 2.68
C ASN A 525 28.76 11.37 3.53
N ALA A 526 28.54 11.25 4.84
CA ALA A 526 29.39 10.47 5.74
C ALA A 526 28.56 9.67 6.74
N LEU A 527 28.44 8.36 6.48
CA LEU A 527 27.62 7.44 7.26
C LEU A 527 27.97 7.51 8.77
N GLY A 528 26.97 7.78 9.61
CA GLY A 528 27.11 7.81 11.06
C GLY A 528 27.78 9.07 11.64
N LYS A 529 28.28 9.98 10.81
CA LYS A 529 28.89 11.23 11.27
C LYS A 529 27.80 12.22 11.69
N LYS A 530 27.71 12.50 12.98
CA LYS A 530 26.82 13.54 13.54
C LYS A 530 27.35 14.93 13.16
N ILE A 531 26.48 15.77 12.59
CA ILE A 531 26.76 17.19 12.31
C ILE A 531 26.37 18.04 13.51
N SER A 532 25.14 17.84 14.00
CA SER A 532 24.49 18.70 14.99
C SER A 532 23.49 17.90 15.83
N GLU A 533 23.13 18.47 16.97
CA GLU A 533 22.02 18.07 17.84
C GLU A 533 21.25 19.32 18.25
N PHE A 534 19.94 19.26 18.38
CA PHE A 534 19.15 20.32 19.01
C PHE A 534 18.39 19.75 20.18
N ASP A 535 18.25 20.53 21.24
CA ASP A 535 17.69 20.08 22.52
C ASP A 535 16.14 20.14 22.50
N GLY A 536 15.59 20.96 21.61
CA GLY A 536 14.16 20.98 21.31
C GLY A 536 13.84 21.86 20.11
N ILE A 537 12.70 21.58 19.47
CA ILE A 537 12.17 22.40 18.38
C ILE A 537 10.66 22.60 18.55
N ILE A 538 10.19 23.81 18.26
CA ILE A 538 8.76 24.12 18.14
C ILE A 538 8.48 24.53 16.70
N ILE A 539 7.42 24.00 16.09
CA ILE A 539 7.01 24.31 14.72
C ILE A 539 5.57 24.83 14.74
N HIS A 540 5.37 26.02 14.18
CA HIS A 540 4.07 26.66 13.99
C HIS A 540 3.67 26.62 12.51
N PRO A 541 3.12 25.49 12.02
CA PRO A 541 2.90 25.26 10.59
C PRO A 541 1.97 26.29 9.95
N LEU A 542 1.10 26.94 10.75
CA LEU A 542 0.09 27.88 10.27
C LEU A 542 0.53 29.36 10.33
N ARG A 543 1.70 29.68 10.91
CA ARG A 543 2.18 31.07 10.99
C ARG A 543 2.76 31.54 9.66
N LYS A 544 2.80 32.87 9.51
CA LYS A 544 3.45 33.58 8.40
C LYS A 544 4.92 33.95 8.68
N LYS A 545 5.30 34.02 9.96
CA LYS A 545 6.64 34.33 10.46
C LYS A 545 6.88 33.50 11.72
N GLU A 546 8.13 33.34 12.11
CA GLU A 546 8.52 32.58 13.30
C GLU A 546 7.95 31.15 13.27
N GLN A 547 7.98 30.52 12.10
CA GLN A 547 7.40 29.19 11.90
C GLN A 547 8.19 28.10 12.62
N VAL A 548 9.46 28.32 12.93
CA VAL A 548 10.32 27.38 13.67
C VAL A 548 10.97 28.12 14.84
N ILE A 549 10.99 27.51 16.02
CA ILE A 549 11.76 27.98 17.16
C ILE A 549 12.78 26.90 17.49
N PHE A 550 14.06 27.26 17.44
CA PHE A 550 15.17 26.42 17.87
C PHE A 550 15.48 26.71 19.34
N LEU A 551 15.70 25.66 20.12
CA LEU A 551 16.03 25.75 21.54
C LEU A 551 17.37 25.06 21.80
N GLU A 552 18.19 25.74 22.60
CA GLU A 552 19.46 25.24 23.13
C GLU A 552 19.49 25.45 24.64
N ALA A 553 19.61 24.37 25.40
CA ALA A 553 19.69 24.41 26.85
C ALA A 553 21.13 24.17 27.33
N LYS A 554 21.57 24.90 28.36
CA LYS A 554 22.87 24.70 29.02
C LYS A 554 22.71 24.82 30.53
N ASN A 555 23.06 23.75 31.24
CA ASN A 555 22.94 23.69 32.69
C ASN A 555 23.96 24.60 33.40
N ILE A 556 23.54 25.08 34.57
CA ILE A 556 23.98 26.31 35.24
C ILE A 556 25.37 26.14 35.88
N SER A 557 26.42 26.34 35.09
CA SER A 557 27.78 26.68 35.55
C SER A 557 28.58 27.49 34.53
N HIS A 558 27.93 27.90 33.43
CA HIS A 558 28.57 28.35 32.20
C HIS A 558 28.20 29.77 31.79
N THR A 559 29.14 30.45 31.12
CA THR A 559 29.01 31.85 30.69
C THR A 559 27.70 32.10 29.91
N PRO A 560 27.02 33.25 30.09
CA PRO A 560 25.71 33.53 29.45
C PRO A 560 25.66 33.38 27.92
N SER A 561 26.81 33.40 27.25
CA SER A 561 26.89 33.30 25.78
C SER A 561 27.00 31.87 25.24
N GLU A 562 27.04 30.84 26.10
CA GLU A 562 27.37 29.48 25.68
C GLU A 562 26.30 28.86 24.79
N GLY A 563 25.02 28.91 25.18
CA GLY A 563 23.91 28.46 24.33
C GLY A 563 23.89 29.16 22.96
N LYS A 564 24.17 30.47 22.95
CA LYS A 564 24.25 31.26 21.70
C LYS A 564 25.39 30.79 20.80
N LYS A 565 26.59 30.57 21.35
CA LYS A 565 27.74 30.03 20.61
C LYS A 565 27.43 28.64 20.03
N CYS A 566 26.75 27.79 20.79
CA CYS A 566 26.31 26.49 20.33
C CYS A 566 25.34 26.60 19.15
N LEU A 567 24.29 27.44 19.22
CA LEU A 567 23.37 27.65 18.09
C LEU A 567 24.08 28.20 16.85
N ILE A 568 24.98 29.17 17.01
CA ILE A 568 25.81 29.72 15.92
C ILE A 568 26.59 28.61 15.21
N ASP A 569 27.31 27.78 15.95
CA ASP A 569 28.08 26.66 15.40
C ASP A 569 27.17 25.67 14.64
N LYS A 570 26.01 25.34 15.21
CA LYS A 570 25.01 24.44 14.60
C LYS A 570 24.44 25.01 13.31
N PHE A 571 24.05 26.28 13.30
CA PHE A 571 23.51 26.95 12.11
C PHE A 571 24.55 27.07 11.01
N ASN A 572 25.80 27.39 11.35
CA ASN A 572 26.91 27.42 10.38
C ASN A 572 27.14 26.05 9.74
N LYS A 573 27.22 24.98 10.56
CA LYS A 573 27.39 23.60 10.08
C LYS A 573 26.25 23.13 9.17
N LEU A 574 25.02 23.56 9.46
CA LEU A 574 23.82 23.21 8.68
C LEU A 574 23.54 24.21 7.55
N SER A 575 24.32 25.29 7.47
CA SER A 575 24.11 26.42 6.56
C SER A 575 22.69 27.00 6.65
N ILE A 576 22.17 27.13 7.87
CA ILE A 576 20.91 27.87 8.11
C ILE A 576 21.26 29.35 8.08
N LEU A 577 20.45 30.16 7.38
CA LEU A 577 20.62 31.62 7.36
C LEU A 577 20.01 32.22 8.63
N TYR A 578 20.78 33.01 9.35
CA TYR A 578 20.34 33.66 10.60
C TYR A 578 21.07 35.00 10.80
N SER A 579 20.50 35.87 11.64
CA SER A 579 21.22 37.00 12.22
C SER A 579 21.61 36.65 13.65
N GLU A 580 22.85 36.96 14.06
CA GLU A 580 23.27 36.75 15.46
C GLU A 580 22.46 37.58 16.45
N GLU A 581 21.90 38.71 16.03
CA GLU A 581 21.07 39.60 16.86
C GLU A 581 19.71 38.98 17.19
N ASP A 582 19.23 38.06 16.34
CA ASP A 582 17.94 37.37 16.53
C ASP A 582 18.02 36.22 17.55
N ILE A 583 19.23 35.83 17.97
CA ILE A 583 19.43 34.79 18.99
C ILE A 583 19.30 35.41 20.38
N GLU A 584 18.20 35.10 21.05
CA GLU A 584 17.88 35.56 22.40
C GLU A 584 18.60 34.69 23.43
N ILE A 585 19.31 35.33 24.36
CA ILE A 585 19.98 34.66 25.49
C ILE A 585 19.06 34.68 26.71
N ARG A 586 18.85 33.52 27.32
CA ARG A 586 18.08 33.35 28.56
C ARG A 586 18.95 32.66 29.60
N ASN A 587 19.61 33.44 30.45
CA ASN A 587 20.69 32.95 31.32
C ASN A 587 21.82 32.32 30.49
N SER A 588 22.00 31.00 30.55
CA SER A 588 22.97 30.25 29.74
C SER A 588 22.33 29.56 28.51
N ASP A 589 20.99 29.58 28.42
CA ASP A 589 20.20 29.01 27.33
C ASP A 589 20.09 29.99 26.15
N ALA A 590 19.73 29.47 24.97
CA ALA A 590 19.48 30.29 23.80
C ALA A 590 18.25 29.85 23.01
N VAL A 591 17.54 30.83 22.46
CA VAL A 591 16.33 30.63 21.66
C VAL A 591 16.45 31.45 20.37
N MET A 592 16.10 30.84 19.24
CA MET A 592 16.05 31.52 17.95
C MET A 592 14.71 31.28 17.26
N LYS A 593 14.01 32.36 16.91
CA LYS A 593 12.79 32.31 16.12
C LYS A 593 13.13 32.48 14.64
N TYR A 594 12.87 31.45 13.85
CA TYR A 594 13.23 31.37 12.45
C TYR A 594 12.00 31.45 11.54
N SER A 595 12.12 32.24 10.46
CA SER A 595 11.09 32.38 9.43
C SER A 595 11.50 31.72 8.13
N ILE A 596 10.59 30.95 7.54
CA ILE A 596 10.74 30.23 6.26
C ILE A 596 10.04 30.97 5.14
#